data_AF-A0A257N9C9-F1
#
_entry.id   AF-A0A257N9C9-F1
#
_cell.length_a   1.000
_cell.length_b   1.000
_cell.length_c   1.000
_cell.angle_alpha   90.00
_cell.angle_beta   90.00
_cell.angle_gamma   90.00
#
_symmetry.space_group_name_H-M   'P 1'
#
loop_
_entity.id
_entity.type
_entity.pdbx_description
1 polymer ?
#
loop_
_entity_poly.entity_id
_entity_poly.type
_entity_poly.pdbx_seq_one_letter_code
_entity_poly.pdbx_strand_id
1 'polypeptide(L)' 'LRDHGNTVIVIEHNLDVIKTADWLIDMGPEGGDGGGTLVAEGSPEQVSENEASHTGMYLRRFFE' A
#
# COMPACT_ATOMS: atom_id res chain seq x y z
N LEU A 1 -3.00 19.39 -4.65
CA LEU A 1 -4.34 18.90 -4.26
C LEU A 1 -4.39 18.64 -2.75
N ARG A 2 -3.53 17.74 -2.25
CA ARG A 2 -3.34 17.50 -0.80
C ARG A 2 -3.01 18.76 -0.01
N ASP A 3 -2.07 19.57 -0.51
CA ASP A 3 -1.58 20.77 0.20
C ASP A 3 -2.64 21.89 0.35
N HIS A 4 -3.81 21.74 -0.29
CA HIS A 4 -4.97 22.60 -0.09
C HIS A 4 -5.96 22.04 0.96
N GLY A 5 -5.55 21.02 1.73
CA GLY A 5 -6.40 20.37 2.75
C GLY A 5 -7.36 19.31 2.21
N ASN A 6 -7.21 18.89 0.94
CA ASN A 6 -8.04 17.82 0.38
C ASN A 6 -7.44 16.44 0.67
N THR A 7 -8.30 15.45 0.90
CA THR A 7 -7.90 14.05 0.91
C THR A 7 -7.97 13.48 -0.51
N VAL A 8 -6.92 12.76 -0.92
CA VAL A 8 -6.87 12.08 -2.21
C VAL A 8 -6.75 10.58 -1.94
N ILE A 9 -7.67 9.80 -2.51
CA ILE A 9 -7.66 8.34 -2.43
C ILE A 9 -7.50 7.82 -3.86
N VAL A 10 -6.54 6.92 -4.06
CA VAL A 10 -6.21 6.33 -5.36
C VAL A 10 -6.05 4.82 -5.19
N ILE A 11 -6.50 4.05 -6.19
CA ILE A 11 -6.21 2.62 -6.31
C ILE A 11 -5.08 2.51 -7.33
N GLU A 12 -3.94 1.96 -6.94
CA GLU A 12 -2.74 1.98 -7.77
C GLU A 12 -1.90 0.72 -7.59
N HIS A 13 -1.11 0.38 -8.62
CA HIS A 13 -0.19 -0.75 -8.63
C HIS A 13 1.26 -0.29 -8.90
N ASN A 14 1.46 0.95 -9.33
CA ASN A 14 2.77 1.54 -9.52
C ASN A 14 3.43 1.90 -8.17
N LEU A 15 4.50 1.17 -7.84
CA LEU A 15 5.24 1.33 -6.60
C LEU A 15 5.91 2.71 -6.44
N ASP A 16 6.23 3.40 -7.53
CA ASP A 16 6.78 4.76 -7.46
C ASP A 16 5.75 5.78 -6.97
N VAL A 17 4.46 5.51 -7.19
CA VAL A 17 3.36 6.31 -6.62
C VAL A 17 3.12 5.88 -5.17
N ILE A 18 2.98 4.57 -4.95
CA ILE A 18 2.63 4.00 -3.65
C ILE A 18 3.64 4.39 -2.56
N LYS A 19 4.95 4.35 -2.85
CA LYS A 19 6.00 4.69 -1.86
C LYS A 19 5.95 6.14 -1.37
N THR A 20 5.23 7.01 -2.08
CA THR A 20 5.11 8.45 -1.73
C THR A 20 3.83 8.77 -0.97
N ALA A 21 2.95 7.78 -0.77
CA ALA A 21 1.70 7.96 -0.07
C ALA A 21 1.92 8.18 1.43
N ASP A 22 1.06 8.99 2.04
CA ASP A 22 1.06 9.18 3.49
C ASP A 22 0.49 7.94 4.23
N TRP A 23 -0.40 7.20 3.56
CA TRP A 23 -1.05 5.99 4.09
C TRP A 23 -1.35 5.01 2.96
N LEU A 24 -1.20 3.72 3.25
CA LEU A 24 -1.45 2.60 2.35
C LEU A 24 -2.45 1.63 3.00
N ILE A 25 -3.39 1.16 2.19
CA ILE A 25 -4.33 0.07 2.51
C ILE A 25 -4.07 -1.03 1.48
N ASP A 26 -3.56 -2.17 1.92
CA ASP A 26 -3.27 -3.31 1.06
C ASP A 26 -4.39 -4.36 1.16
N MET A 27 -4.97 -4.69 0.01
CA MET A 27 -6.12 -5.58 -0.10
C MET A 27 -5.70 -6.89 -0.78
N GLY A 28 -6.21 -8.01 -0.28
CA GLY A 28 -5.85 -9.33 -0.81
C GLY A 28 -6.34 -10.46 0.10
N PRO A 29 -5.54 -11.53 0.31
CA PRO A 29 -4.19 -11.75 -0.23
C PRO A 29 -4.17 -12.01 -1.75
N GLU A 30 -5.25 -12.55 -2.30
CA GLU A 30 -5.38 -12.86 -3.73
C GLU A 30 -6.43 -11.96 -4.41
N GLY A 31 -6.63 -12.15 -5.72
CA GLY A 31 -7.75 -11.58 -6.45
C GLY A 31 -9.02 -12.46 -6.38
N GLY A 32 -10.18 -11.85 -6.61
CA GLY A 32 -11.47 -12.58 -6.67
C GLY A 32 -11.88 -13.16 -5.33
N ASP A 33 -12.32 -14.43 -5.33
CA ASP A 33 -12.84 -15.12 -4.12
C ASP A 33 -11.77 -15.33 -3.04
N GLY A 34 -10.48 -15.29 -3.40
CA GLY A 34 -9.36 -15.36 -2.45
C GLY A 34 -8.95 -13.99 -1.88
N GLY A 35 -9.64 -12.92 -2.28
CA GLY A 35 -9.34 -11.55 -1.89
C GLY A 35 -10.34 -10.94 -0.90
N GLY A 36 -10.45 -9.62 -0.94
CA GLY A 36 -11.46 -8.87 -0.19
C GLY A 36 -11.16 -8.68 1.30
N THR A 37 -9.96 -9.06 1.75
CA THR A 37 -9.52 -8.88 3.13
C THR A 37 -8.48 -7.76 3.20
N LEU A 38 -8.50 -7.02 4.32
CA LEU A 38 -7.43 -6.09 4.67
C LEU A 38 -6.19 -6.88 5.11
N VAL A 39 -5.14 -6.85 4.30
CA VAL A 39 -3.89 -7.59 4.58
C VAL A 39 -2.94 -6.75 5.43
N ALA A 40 -2.82 -5.46 5.12
CA ALA A 40 -1.98 -4.52 5.84
C ALA A 40 -2.54 -3.10 5.71
N GLU A 41 -2.29 -2.26 6.71
CA GLU A 41 -2.46 -0.81 6.61
C GLU A 41 -1.39 -0.09 7.42
N GLY A 42 -1.04 1.12 7.00
CA GLY A 42 0.01 1.93 7.65
C GLY A 42 0.68 2.88 6.67
N SER A 43 1.80 3.48 7.09
CA SER A 43 2.70 4.12 6.13
C SER A 43 3.30 3.08 5.16
N PRO A 44 3.77 3.48 3.97
CA PRO A 44 4.45 2.56 3.05
C PRO A 44 5.61 1.80 3.69
N GLU A 45 6.37 2.43 4.58
CA GLU A 45 7.45 1.78 5.34
C GLU A 45 6.90 0.69 6.26
N GLN A 46 5.85 0.98 7.04
CA GLN A 46 5.24 0.00 7.95
C GLN A 46 4.65 -1.19 7.18
N VAL A 47 3.99 -0.94 6.05
CA VAL A 47 3.45 -2.02 5.19
C VAL A 47 4.57 -2.83 4.56
N SER A 48 5.73 -2.23 4.26
CA SER A 48 6.88 -2.94 3.70
C SER A 48 7.49 -4.00 4.63
N GLU A 49 7.24 -3.89 5.93
CA GLU A 49 7.66 -4.86 6.94
C GLU A 49 6.68 -6.04 7.10
N ASN A 50 5.49 -5.97 6.49
CA ASN A 50 4.47 -7.01 6.59
C ASN A 50 4.71 -8.13 5.57
N GLU A 51 5.13 -9.31 6.06
CA GLU A 51 5.42 -10.49 5.24
C GLU A 51 4.19 -11.09 4.53
N ALA A 52 2.98 -10.83 5.01
CA ALA A 52 1.75 -11.29 4.38
C ALA A 52 1.31 -10.40 3.19
N SER A 53 1.88 -9.20 3.06
CA SER A 53 1.55 -8.24 2.01
C SER A 53 2.42 -8.46 0.78
N HIS A 54 1.79 -8.84 -0.35
CA HIS A 54 2.50 -8.87 -1.64
C HIS A 54 3.06 -7.50 -2.00
N THR A 55 2.26 -6.44 -1.83
CA THR A 55 2.68 -5.06 -2.04
C THR A 55 3.88 -4.70 -1.14
N GLY A 56 3.81 -5.06 0.15
CA GLY A 56 4.87 -4.85 1.14
C GLY A 56 6.20 -5.49 0.75
N MET A 57 6.17 -6.75 0.29
CA MET A 57 7.37 -7.45 -0.20
C MET A 57 8.08 -6.70 -1.33
N TYR A 58 7.32 -6.08 -2.25
CA TYR A 58 7.91 -5.29 -3.34
C TYR A 58 8.28 -3.86 -2.93
N LEU A 59 7.62 -3.29 -1.93
CA LEU A 59 7.94 -1.97 -1.38
C LEU A 59 9.24 -1.97 -0.59
N ARG A 60 9.56 -3.07 0.10
CA ARG A 60 10.73 -3.19 0.98
C ARG A 60 12.04 -2.71 0.33
N ARG A 61 12.26 -3.01 -0.95
CA ARG A 61 13.45 -2.59 -1.71
C ARG A 61 13.65 -1.07 -1.85
N PHE A 62 12.66 -0.26 -1.50
CA PHE A 62 12.74 1.20 -1.53
C PHE A 62 13.11 1.82 -0.17
N PHE A 63 13.07 1.03 0.91
CA PHE A 63 13.28 1.49 2.29
C PHE A 63 14.46 0.82 3.00
N GLU A 64 15.13 -0.12 2.34
CA GLU A 64 16.46 -0.67 2.72
C GLU A 64 17.58 0.34 2.44
#